data_AF-A0A2E4W7W5-F1
#
_entry.id   AF-A0A2E4W7W5-F1
#
_cell.length_a   1.000
_cell.length_b   1.000
_cell.length_c   1.000
_cell.angle_alpha   90.00
_cell.angle_beta   90.00
_cell.angle_gamma   90.00
#
_symmetry.space_group_name_H-M   'P 1'
#
loop_
_entity.id
_entity.type
_entity.pdbx_description
1 polymer ?
#
loop_
_entity_poly.entity_id
_entity_poly.type
_entity_poly.pdbx_seq_one_letter_code
_entity_poly.pdbx_strand_id
1 'polypeptide(L)'
;MAIFVDESNNEPINGIRSKREWVDLIKEYLSEKSKGVTAQSFAKNNDIDVNQFRSAYGKYDRIAKRELKAQPLTEAKSNKGKSSKKKERKRDLIKSFRSQLKKTASQSAAANNNKSLKWFKGIIDDAVRGRKVSRPEVGKIYTYAYDAKYKNELPYWDRYPLIIYLGNYKAKNGNTNMLGLNLHYIPPRARQAFLEELLPRANTDTISNKTKLKVNWSMVKGMRGSDQMIKAYIPKRIRSGIKEVKPSDWINIIFLPIQQFVSKGKRYSANKVWRNVR
;
A
#
# COMPACT_ATOMS: atom_id res chain seq x y z
N MET A 1 -11.03 -13.09 -36.34
CA MET A 1 -11.21 -11.66 -36.59
C MET A 1 -9.91 -10.97 -36.19
N ALA A 2 -8.98 -10.84 -37.13
CA ALA A 2 -7.67 -10.22 -36.93
C ALA A 2 -7.73 -8.80 -37.51
N ILE A 3 -7.31 -7.81 -36.73
CA ILE A 3 -7.28 -6.41 -37.13
C ILE A 3 -5.95 -6.20 -37.87
N PHE A 4 -6.03 -5.97 -39.17
CA PHE A 4 -4.92 -5.49 -39.99
C PHE A 4 -4.60 -4.04 -39.60
N VAL A 5 -3.34 -3.76 -39.32
CA VAL A 5 -2.81 -2.40 -39.24
C VAL A 5 -2.13 -2.14 -40.57
N ASP A 6 -2.65 -1.17 -41.32
CA ASP A 6 -2.15 -0.73 -42.61
C ASP A 6 -0.84 0.07 -42.40
N GLU A 7 0.27 -0.47 -42.91
CA GLU A 7 1.61 0.14 -42.94
C GLU A 7 1.92 0.75 -44.31
N SER A 8 0.96 1.42 -44.95
CA SER A 8 1.25 2.18 -46.18
C SER A 8 1.41 3.68 -45.91
N ASN A 9 2.65 4.14 -46.14
CA ASN A 9 3.06 5.45 -46.69
C ASN A 9 4.25 6.06 -45.93
N ASN A 10 5.45 5.58 -46.25
CA ASN A 10 6.69 6.27 -45.92
C ASN A 10 7.71 6.18 -47.07
N GLU A 11 7.38 6.77 -48.21
CA GLU A 11 8.41 7.19 -49.18
C GLU A 11 8.26 8.69 -49.50
N PRO A 12 9.37 9.47 -49.46
CA PRO A 12 9.34 10.91 -49.68
C PRO A 12 9.36 11.27 -51.17
N ILE A 13 8.49 12.20 -51.57
CA ILE A 13 8.51 12.85 -52.89
C ILE A 13 9.19 14.23 -52.76
N ASN A 14 10.21 14.46 -53.60
CA ASN A 14 10.87 15.75 -53.92
C ASN A 14 11.41 16.60 -52.77
N GLY A 15 12.65 16.35 -52.31
CA GLY A 15 13.60 17.35 -51.76
C GLY A 15 13.15 18.27 -50.60
N ILE A 16 11.91 18.12 -50.15
CA ILE A 16 11.20 18.95 -49.20
C ILE A 16 11.05 18.06 -47.99
N ARG A 17 11.81 18.39 -46.93
CA ARG A 17 11.70 17.70 -45.64
C ARG A 17 10.23 17.64 -45.23
N SER A 18 9.77 16.42 -44.97
CA SER A 18 8.43 16.14 -44.48
C SER A 18 8.19 16.82 -43.13
N LYS A 19 6.91 16.96 -42.77
CA LYS A 19 6.50 17.44 -41.44
C LYS A 19 7.20 16.65 -40.32
N ARG A 20 7.41 15.35 -40.51
CA ARG A 20 8.02 14.49 -39.50
C ARG A 20 9.50 14.79 -39.32
N GLU A 21 10.23 14.88 -40.43
CA GLU A 21 11.66 15.23 -40.43
C GLU A 21 11.91 16.61 -39.81
N TRP A 22 11.05 17.60 -40.09
CA TRP A 22 11.14 18.90 -39.42
C TRP A 22 10.90 18.81 -37.92
N VAL A 23 9.91 18.03 -37.48
CA VAL A 23 9.63 17.83 -36.05
C VAL A 23 10.80 17.15 -35.35
N ASP A 24 11.44 16.17 -35.99
CA ASP A 24 12.59 15.46 -35.45
C ASP A 24 13.83 16.37 -35.34
N LEU A 25 14.14 17.12 -36.39
CA LEU A 25 15.23 18.09 -36.43
C LEU A 25 15.06 19.23 -35.39
N ILE A 26 13.83 19.69 -35.17
CA ILE A 26 13.55 20.70 -34.15
C ILE A 26 13.73 20.14 -32.73
N LYS A 27 13.46 18.85 -32.49
CA LYS A 27 13.72 18.23 -31.18
C LYS A 27 15.20 18.17 -30.87
N GLU A 28 16.03 17.86 -31.85
CA GLU A 28 17.48 17.87 -31.73
C GLU A 28 17.99 19.27 -31.38
N TYR A 29 17.55 20.30 -32.12
CA TYR A 29 17.86 21.68 -31.79
C TYR A 29 17.43 22.08 -30.38
N LEU A 30 16.24 21.68 -29.91
CA LEU A 30 15.78 22.00 -28.55
C LEU A 30 16.69 21.38 -27.47
N SER A 31 17.28 20.21 -27.74
CA SER A 31 18.27 19.59 -26.86
C SER A 31 19.57 20.39 -26.84
N GLU A 32 20.10 20.76 -28.01
CA GLU A 32 21.35 21.52 -28.12
C GLU A 32 21.23 22.97 -27.64
N LYS A 33 20.05 23.58 -27.81
CA LYS A 33 19.73 24.90 -27.29
C LYS A 33 19.90 24.97 -25.77
N SER A 34 19.59 23.89 -25.05
CA SER A 34 19.83 23.80 -23.60
C SER A 34 21.31 23.82 -23.24
N LYS A 35 22.18 23.48 -24.19
CA LYS A 35 23.65 23.52 -24.09
C LYS A 35 24.27 24.80 -24.67
N GLY A 36 23.44 25.78 -25.05
CA GLY A 36 23.89 27.08 -25.55
C GLY A 36 23.99 27.22 -27.07
N VAL A 37 23.59 26.22 -27.86
CA VAL A 37 23.65 26.29 -29.33
C VAL A 37 22.56 27.22 -29.90
N THR A 38 22.95 28.12 -30.80
CA THR A 38 22.01 29.05 -31.48
C THR A 38 21.32 28.38 -32.67
N ALA A 39 20.13 28.86 -33.06
CA ALA A 39 19.43 28.35 -34.24
C ALA A 39 20.25 28.53 -35.54
N GLN A 40 21.07 29.58 -35.61
CA GLN A 40 21.91 29.88 -36.76
C GLN A 40 23.08 28.91 -36.89
N SER A 41 23.79 28.65 -35.78
CA SER A 41 24.86 27.65 -35.75
C SER A 41 24.32 26.24 -35.99
N PHE A 42 23.14 25.92 -35.43
CA PHE A 42 22.49 24.62 -35.65
C PHE A 42 22.10 24.38 -37.11
N ALA A 43 21.43 25.36 -37.75
CA ALA A 43 21.01 25.23 -39.14
C ALA A 43 22.21 25.12 -40.09
N LYS A 44 23.26 25.94 -39.88
CA LYS A 44 24.49 25.87 -40.68
C LYS A 44 25.21 24.53 -40.54
N ASN A 45 25.28 23.96 -39.34
CA ASN A 45 25.93 22.67 -39.09
C ASN A 45 25.16 21.47 -39.66
N ASN A 46 23.87 21.65 -39.99
CA ASN A 46 23.02 20.60 -40.56
C ASN A 46 22.74 20.83 -42.06
N ASP A 47 23.47 21.76 -42.70
CA ASP A 47 23.30 22.16 -44.10
C ASP A 47 21.86 22.59 -44.43
N ILE A 48 21.26 23.40 -43.55
CA ILE A 48 19.90 23.93 -43.69
C ILE A 48 19.96 25.46 -43.77
N ASP A 49 19.21 26.03 -44.71
CA ASP A 49 19.02 27.47 -44.76
C ASP A 49 18.41 27.99 -43.45
N VAL A 50 19.02 29.05 -42.89
CA VAL A 50 18.68 29.55 -41.56
C VAL A 50 17.23 30.09 -41.53
N ASN A 51 16.76 30.70 -42.62
CA ASN A 51 15.40 31.23 -42.69
C ASN A 51 14.38 30.10 -42.83
N GLN A 52 14.69 29.07 -43.62
CA GLN A 52 13.89 27.86 -43.74
C GLN A 52 13.74 27.14 -42.39
N PHE A 53 14.84 26.99 -41.64
CA PHE A 53 14.81 26.39 -40.31
C PHE A 53 13.99 27.22 -39.31
N ARG A 54 14.14 28.55 -39.31
CA ARG A 54 13.35 29.44 -38.43
C ARG A 54 11.85 29.38 -38.72
N SER A 55 11.48 29.35 -39.99
CA SER A 55 10.08 29.20 -40.42
C SER A 55 9.50 27.84 -39.98
N ALA A 56 10.25 26.75 -40.19
CA ALA A 56 9.86 25.42 -39.72
C ALA A 56 9.76 25.35 -38.19
N TYR A 57 10.70 25.96 -37.47
CA TYR A 57 10.67 26.07 -36.01
C TYR A 57 9.38 26.75 -35.54
N GLY A 58 9.04 27.92 -36.08
CA GLY A 58 7.79 28.61 -35.72
C GLY A 58 6.52 27.78 -35.98
N LYS A 59 6.53 26.95 -37.02
CA LYS A 59 5.37 26.11 -37.38
C LYS A 59 5.24 24.86 -36.52
N TYR A 60 6.36 24.25 -36.13
CA TYR A 60 6.37 22.90 -35.55
C TYR A 60 6.94 22.83 -34.13
N ASP A 61 7.44 23.92 -33.54
CA ASP A 61 8.03 23.90 -32.19
C ASP A 61 7.06 23.38 -31.13
N ARG A 62 5.76 23.69 -31.22
CA ARG A 62 4.75 23.24 -30.26
C ARG A 62 4.60 21.72 -30.33
N ILE A 63 4.64 21.17 -31.54
CA ILE A 63 4.56 19.72 -31.78
C ILE A 63 5.85 19.06 -31.28
N ALA A 64 7.01 19.61 -31.65
CA ALA A 64 8.32 19.12 -31.24
C ALA A 64 8.51 19.18 -29.71
N LYS A 65 8.16 20.28 -29.03
CA LYS A 65 8.21 20.40 -27.56
C LYS A 65 7.24 19.44 -26.87
N ARG A 66 6.04 19.25 -27.42
CA ARG A 66 5.06 18.26 -26.91
C ARG A 66 5.62 16.84 -27.05
N GLU A 67 6.23 16.53 -28.19
CA GLU A 67 6.85 15.25 -28.45
C GLU A 67 8.12 15.02 -27.64
N LEU A 68 8.96 16.03 -27.41
CA LEU A 68 10.15 15.94 -26.56
C LEU A 68 9.75 15.72 -25.10
N LYS A 69 8.66 16.36 -24.64
CA LYS A 69 8.04 16.07 -23.33
C LYS A 69 7.40 14.67 -23.27
N ALA A 70 7.01 14.11 -24.42
CA ALA A 70 6.40 12.79 -24.54
C ALA A 70 7.42 11.66 -24.81
N GLN A 71 8.58 11.96 -25.38
CA GLN A 71 9.69 11.04 -25.59
C GLN A 71 10.28 10.70 -24.22
N PRO A 72 10.37 9.41 -23.84
CA PRO A 72 11.00 9.04 -22.59
C PRO A 72 12.51 9.16 -22.79
N LEU A 73 13.13 10.15 -22.15
CA LEU A 73 14.56 10.12 -21.78
C LEU A 73 14.89 8.68 -21.39
N THR A 74 15.79 8.05 -22.15
CA THR A 74 16.11 6.63 -22.09
C THR A 74 16.73 6.21 -20.74
N GLU A 75 17.08 7.17 -19.89
CA GLU A 75 17.52 6.95 -18.51
C GLU A 75 16.38 7.08 -17.47
N ALA A 76 15.23 7.65 -17.84
CA ALA A 76 14.05 7.83 -16.97
C ALA A 76 13.05 6.65 -17.01
N LYS A 77 13.20 5.69 -17.94
CA LYS A 77 12.33 4.51 -18.06
C LYS A 77 12.43 3.57 -16.85
N SER A 78 13.56 3.53 -16.14
CA SER A 78 13.72 2.68 -14.96
C SER A 78 12.83 3.14 -13.79
N ASN A 79 12.55 4.44 -13.67
CA ASN A 79 11.77 5.00 -12.56
C ASN A 79 10.29 5.24 -12.90
N LYS A 80 9.94 5.59 -14.15
CA LYS A 80 8.54 5.80 -14.57
C LYS A 80 7.77 4.48 -14.73
N GLY A 81 8.42 3.43 -15.26
CA GLY A 81 7.85 2.07 -15.34
C GLY A 81 7.71 1.40 -13.97
N LYS A 82 8.67 1.60 -13.06
CA LYS A 82 8.53 1.17 -11.65
C LYS A 82 7.41 1.93 -10.93
N SER A 83 7.25 3.23 -11.19
CA SER A 83 6.19 4.05 -10.60
C SER A 83 4.79 3.70 -11.14
N SER A 84 4.64 3.44 -12.45
CA SER A 84 3.36 3.00 -13.02
C SER A 84 3.01 1.59 -12.55
N LYS A 85 3.95 0.63 -12.58
CA LYS A 85 3.76 -0.72 -12.02
C LYS A 85 3.45 -0.70 -10.53
N LYS A 86 4.11 0.17 -9.75
CA LYS A 86 3.81 0.37 -8.32
C LYS A 86 2.42 0.98 -8.11
N LYS A 87 1.97 1.90 -8.97
CA LYS A 87 0.62 2.46 -8.92
C LYS A 87 -0.45 1.43 -9.32
N GLU A 88 -0.19 0.62 -10.34
CA GLU A 88 -1.03 -0.47 -10.81
C GLU A 88 -1.18 -1.56 -9.74
N ARG A 89 -0.06 -2.06 -9.21
CA ARG A 89 -0.02 -2.96 -8.05
C ARG A 89 -0.86 -2.49 -6.87
N LYS A 90 -0.71 -1.21 -6.50
CA LYS A 90 -1.49 -0.62 -5.39
C LYS A 90 -3.00 -0.68 -5.67
N ARG A 91 -3.41 -0.38 -6.91
CA ARG A 91 -4.82 -0.42 -7.33
C ARG A 91 -5.36 -1.83 -7.31
N ASP A 92 -4.61 -2.80 -7.83
CA ASP A 92 -5.03 -4.20 -7.88
C ASP A 92 -5.21 -4.79 -6.49
N LEU A 93 -4.32 -4.45 -5.56
CA LEU A 93 -4.40 -4.95 -4.20
C LEU A 93 -5.62 -4.40 -3.45
N ILE A 94 -5.85 -3.08 -3.55
CA ILE A 94 -7.05 -2.44 -2.99
C ILE A 94 -8.31 -2.98 -3.66
N LYS A 95 -8.30 -3.19 -4.98
CA LYS A 95 -9.42 -3.78 -5.73
C LYS A 95 -9.70 -5.21 -5.27
N SER A 96 -8.66 -6.02 -5.07
CA SER A 96 -8.80 -7.40 -4.56
C SER A 96 -9.34 -7.45 -3.13
N PHE A 97 -8.95 -6.50 -2.29
CA PHE A 97 -9.50 -6.36 -0.94
C PHE A 97 -10.98 -5.95 -0.98
N ARG A 98 -11.32 -4.93 -1.79
CA ARG A 98 -12.70 -4.48 -1.93
C ARG A 98 -13.62 -5.50 -2.60
N SER A 99 -13.11 -6.34 -3.49
CA SER A 99 -13.90 -7.44 -4.06
C SER A 99 -14.20 -8.52 -3.01
N GLN A 100 -13.23 -8.85 -2.15
CA GLN A 100 -13.46 -9.71 -0.99
C GLN A 100 -14.52 -9.10 -0.05
N LEU A 101 -14.51 -7.78 0.19
CA LEU A 101 -15.53 -7.10 0.99
C LEU A 101 -16.94 -7.28 0.40
N LYS A 102 -17.09 -7.04 -0.91
CA LYS A 102 -18.38 -7.22 -1.60
C LYS A 102 -18.86 -8.68 -1.50
N LYS A 103 -17.96 -9.65 -1.64
CA LYS A 103 -18.26 -11.07 -1.51
C LYS A 103 -18.66 -11.46 -0.09
N THR A 104 -17.97 -10.95 0.94
CA THR A 104 -18.33 -11.18 2.34
C THR A 104 -19.67 -10.55 2.69
N ALA A 105 -20.02 -9.40 2.10
CA ALA A 105 -21.30 -8.73 2.31
C ALA A 105 -22.47 -9.44 1.59
N SER A 106 -22.24 -10.03 0.41
CA SER A 106 -23.26 -10.75 -0.35
C SER A 106 -23.53 -12.16 0.18
N GLN A 107 -22.53 -12.81 0.77
CA GLN A 107 -22.71 -14.02 1.56
C GLN A 107 -23.32 -13.63 2.91
N SER A 108 -24.57 -14.02 3.17
CA SER A 108 -25.37 -13.63 4.33
C SER A 108 -24.53 -13.48 5.60
N ALA A 109 -24.48 -12.26 6.16
CA ALA A 109 -23.62 -11.90 7.28
C ALA A 109 -23.68 -12.90 8.46
N ALA A 110 -24.81 -13.57 8.67
CA ALA A 110 -25.01 -14.62 9.67
C ALA A 110 -24.13 -15.88 9.47
N ALA A 111 -23.98 -16.38 8.24
CA ALA A 111 -23.21 -17.61 7.97
C ALA A 111 -21.69 -17.40 8.10
N ASN A 112 -21.20 -16.26 7.60
CA ASN A 112 -19.80 -15.86 7.75
C ASN A 112 -19.45 -15.53 9.21
N ASN A 113 -20.36 -14.89 9.95
CA ASN A 113 -20.21 -14.70 11.38
C ASN A 113 -20.06 -16.04 12.11
N ASN A 114 -20.86 -17.06 11.79
CA ASN A 114 -20.77 -18.36 12.47
C ASN A 114 -19.43 -19.08 12.25
N LYS A 115 -18.88 -19.10 11.04
CA LYS A 115 -17.58 -19.74 10.77
C LYS A 115 -16.43 -19.00 11.45
N SER A 116 -16.39 -17.68 11.34
CA SER A 116 -15.32 -16.89 11.92
C SER A 116 -15.42 -16.78 13.45
N LEU A 117 -16.63 -16.82 14.02
CA LEU A 117 -16.84 -16.99 15.47
C LEU A 117 -16.44 -18.39 15.94
N LYS A 118 -16.74 -19.46 15.19
CA LYS A 118 -16.23 -20.83 15.49
C LYS A 118 -14.71 -20.87 15.44
N TRP A 119 -14.10 -20.27 14.42
CA TRP A 119 -12.64 -20.12 14.32
C TRP A 119 -12.08 -19.38 15.54
N PHE A 120 -12.67 -18.23 15.91
CA PHE A 120 -12.25 -17.45 17.09
C PHE A 120 -12.46 -18.23 18.39
N LYS A 121 -13.57 -18.95 18.55
CA LYS A 121 -13.78 -19.87 19.69
C LYS A 121 -12.67 -20.92 19.75
N GLY A 122 -12.26 -21.49 18.61
CA GLY A 122 -11.11 -22.38 18.54
C GLY A 122 -9.78 -21.73 18.96
N ILE A 123 -9.60 -20.42 18.72
CA ILE A 123 -8.47 -19.65 19.26
C ILE A 123 -8.52 -19.56 20.79
N ILE A 124 -9.70 -19.31 21.35
CA ILE A 124 -9.94 -19.29 22.80
C ILE A 124 -9.69 -20.68 23.40
N ASP A 125 -10.18 -21.74 22.76
CA ASP A 125 -9.99 -23.12 23.23
C ASP A 125 -8.51 -23.53 23.16
N ASP A 126 -7.79 -23.10 22.12
CA ASP A 126 -6.35 -23.31 22.00
C ASP A 126 -5.52 -22.52 23.02
N ALA A 127 -6.03 -21.38 23.48
CA ALA A 127 -5.46 -20.65 24.60
C ALA A 127 -5.47 -21.46 25.89
N VAL A 128 -6.56 -22.20 26.12
CA VAL A 128 -6.72 -23.08 27.27
C VAL A 128 -5.81 -24.32 27.17
N ARG A 129 -5.53 -24.81 25.95
CA ARG A 129 -4.75 -26.04 25.69
C ARG A 129 -3.23 -25.86 25.53
N GLY A 130 -2.69 -24.63 25.61
CA GLY A 130 -1.24 -24.41 25.74
C GLY A 130 -0.34 -24.68 24.51
N ARG A 131 -0.86 -24.67 23.28
CA ARG A 131 -0.04 -24.90 22.07
C ARG A 131 0.95 -23.75 21.79
N LYS A 132 2.25 -24.08 21.67
CA LYS A 132 3.38 -23.15 21.47
C LYS A 132 3.42 -22.47 20.09
N VAL A 133 4.08 -21.32 20.11
CA VAL A 133 4.06 -20.19 19.17
C VAL A 133 5.03 -20.35 17.99
N SER A 134 4.58 -20.06 16.77
CA SER A 134 5.46 -19.67 15.65
C SER A 134 6.03 -18.28 15.93
N ARG A 135 7.35 -18.07 15.77
CA ARG A 135 7.97 -16.74 15.92
C ARG A 135 7.20 -15.73 15.03
N PRO A 136 6.52 -14.71 15.60
CA PRO A 136 5.69 -13.82 14.80
C PRO A 136 6.57 -13.05 13.82
N GLU A 137 6.19 -13.06 12.54
CA GLU A 137 6.81 -12.23 11.51
C GLU A 137 6.16 -10.85 11.45
N VAL A 138 6.99 -9.83 11.25
CA VAL A 138 6.55 -8.43 11.06
C VAL A 138 5.58 -8.32 9.89
N GLY A 139 4.52 -7.54 10.07
CA GLY A 139 3.55 -7.24 9.01
C GLY A 139 2.40 -8.22 8.86
N LYS A 140 2.38 -9.29 9.68
CA LYS A 140 1.27 -10.23 9.76
C LYS A 140 0.32 -9.86 10.90
N ILE A 141 -0.92 -10.36 10.80
CA ILE A 141 -1.96 -10.12 11.80
C ILE A 141 -2.02 -11.30 12.76
N TYR A 142 -2.05 -11.02 14.06
CA TYR A 142 -2.13 -12.04 15.10
C TYR A 142 -3.17 -11.74 16.15
N THR A 143 -3.67 -12.79 16.79
CA THR A 143 -4.44 -12.71 18.02
C THR A 143 -3.98 -13.73 19.05
N TYR A 144 -4.21 -13.43 20.32
CA TYR A 144 -3.84 -14.24 21.48
C TYR A 144 -4.56 -13.76 22.74
N ALA A 145 -4.65 -14.61 23.76
CA ALA A 145 -5.06 -14.21 25.10
C ALA A 145 -3.91 -13.46 25.77
N TYR A 146 -4.20 -12.29 26.34
CA TYR A 146 -3.23 -11.47 27.07
C TYR A 146 -3.71 -11.22 28.50
N ASP A 147 -2.77 -11.00 29.41
CA ASP A 147 -3.03 -10.57 30.78
C ASP A 147 -2.20 -9.32 31.08
N ALA A 148 -2.78 -8.13 31.08
CA ALA A 148 -1.97 -6.91 31.07
C ALA A 148 -1.19 -6.65 32.37
N LYS A 149 0.11 -6.26 32.21
CA LYS A 149 0.85 -5.30 33.05
C LYS A 149 0.20 -4.90 34.39
N TYR A 150 -0.44 -3.75 34.27
CA TYR A 150 -1.07 -2.98 35.32
C TYR A 150 -2.59 -3.06 35.15
N LYS A 151 -3.13 -4.26 34.90
CA LYS A 151 -4.56 -4.47 34.58
C LYS A 151 -5.54 -3.87 35.59
N ASN A 152 -5.10 -3.65 36.83
CA ASN A 152 -5.89 -3.06 37.92
C ASN A 152 -5.87 -1.53 37.87
N GLU A 153 -4.87 -0.92 37.24
CA GLU A 153 -4.65 0.54 37.19
C GLU A 153 -4.98 1.11 35.80
N LEU A 154 -4.81 0.31 34.74
CA LEU A 154 -5.09 0.73 33.37
C LEU A 154 -6.57 1.16 33.22
N PRO A 155 -6.84 2.28 32.52
CA PRO A 155 -8.21 2.72 32.25
C PRO A 155 -9.03 1.61 31.56
N TYR A 156 -8.41 0.92 30.61
CA TYR A 156 -8.89 -0.30 29.99
C TYR A 156 -7.77 -0.96 29.17
N TRP A 157 -7.93 -2.25 28.86
CA TRP A 157 -7.02 -3.02 28.01
C TRP A 157 -7.78 -4.11 27.27
N ASP A 158 -7.25 -4.56 26.14
CA ASP A 158 -7.86 -5.62 25.32
C ASP A 158 -7.33 -7.01 25.71
N ARG A 159 -8.24 -7.91 26.10
CA ARG A 159 -7.92 -9.29 26.50
C ARG A 159 -7.52 -10.17 25.32
N TYR A 160 -8.04 -9.88 24.13
CA TYR A 160 -7.75 -10.62 22.90
C TYR A 160 -7.29 -9.67 21.80
N PRO A 161 -6.06 -9.11 21.90
CA PRO A 161 -5.54 -8.19 20.89
C PRO A 161 -5.64 -8.75 19.47
N LEU A 162 -5.96 -7.88 18.52
CA LEU A 162 -5.86 -8.15 17.09
C LEU A 162 -4.79 -7.24 16.50
N ILE A 163 -3.55 -7.71 16.50
CA ILE A 163 -2.39 -6.88 16.20
C ILE A 163 -1.87 -7.08 14.78
N ILE A 164 -1.55 -5.99 14.08
CA ILE A 164 -0.50 -6.04 13.05
C ILE A 164 0.83 -5.97 13.77
N TYR A 165 1.64 -7.02 13.70
CA TYR A 165 2.90 -7.08 14.43
C TYR A 165 3.96 -6.18 13.79
N LEU A 166 4.55 -5.28 14.59
CA LEU A 166 5.53 -4.29 14.15
C LEU A 166 6.98 -4.69 14.45
N GLY A 167 7.19 -5.83 15.13
CA GLY A 167 8.49 -6.29 15.57
C GLY A 167 8.67 -6.19 17.08
N ASN A 168 9.89 -6.48 17.52
CA ASN A 168 10.29 -6.40 18.92
C ASN A 168 10.97 -5.05 19.21
N TYR A 169 10.83 -4.55 20.43
CA TYR A 169 11.64 -3.44 20.93
C TYR A 169 12.16 -3.74 22.34
N LYS A 170 13.30 -3.14 22.69
CA LYS A 170 13.88 -3.22 24.03
C LYS A 170 13.25 -2.16 24.92
N ALA A 171 12.59 -2.59 25.99
CA ALA A 171 12.08 -1.68 27.01
C ALA A 171 13.21 -1.15 27.89
N LYS A 172 12.97 -0.02 28.58
CA LYS A 172 13.96 0.63 29.46
C LYS A 172 14.54 -0.30 30.54
N ASN A 173 13.78 -1.32 30.95
CA ASN A 173 14.20 -2.32 31.92
C ASN A 173 14.92 -3.54 31.30
N GLY A 174 15.42 -3.43 30.06
CA GLY A 174 16.15 -4.48 29.34
C GLY A 174 15.28 -5.58 28.72
N ASN A 175 14.00 -5.67 29.09
CA ASN A 175 13.09 -6.70 28.58
C ASN A 175 12.73 -6.46 27.10
N THR A 176 12.66 -7.54 26.33
CA THR A 176 12.13 -7.50 24.96
C THR A 176 10.61 -7.54 25.00
N ASN A 177 9.97 -6.51 24.46
CA ASN A 177 8.53 -6.43 24.27
C ASN A 177 8.18 -6.57 22.79
N MET A 178 7.04 -7.17 22.51
CA MET A 178 6.42 -7.15 21.18
C MET A 178 5.69 -5.83 20.98
N LEU A 179 5.85 -5.23 19.81
CA LEU A 179 5.12 -4.03 19.41
C LEU A 179 4.07 -4.40 18.37
N GLY A 180 2.85 -3.90 18.54
CA GLY A 180 1.76 -4.17 17.60
C GLY A 180 0.80 -3.00 17.44
N LEU A 181 0.16 -2.91 16.28
CA LEU A 181 -1.01 -2.07 16.04
C LEU A 181 -2.27 -2.87 16.34
N ASN A 182 -2.88 -2.68 17.51
CA ASN A 182 -4.11 -3.37 17.86
C ASN A 182 -5.33 -2.69 17.21
N LEU A 183 -5.86 -3.35 16.18
CA LEU A 183 -7.00 -2.86 15.40
C LEU A 183 -8.28 -2.72 16.22
N HIS A 184 -8.41 -3.41 17.36
CA HIS A 184 -9.61 -3.31 18.19
C HIS A 184 -9.83 -1.93 18.81
N TYR A 185 -8.78 -1.11 18.95
CA TYR A 185 -8.86 0.23 19.54
C TYR A 185 -9.52 1.27 18.64
N ILE A 186 -9.85 0.91 17.39
CA ILE A 186 -10.62 1.74 16.47
C ILE A 186 -11.88 0.98 16.01
N PRO A 187 -12.96 1.68 15.62
CA PRO A 187 -14.20 1.04 15.19
C PRO A 187 -14.03 0.28 13.86
N PRO A 188 -14.86 -0.74 13.55
CA PRO A 188 -14.69 -1.61 12.37
C PRO A 188 -14.47 -0.89 11.04
N ARG A 189 -15.23 0.18 10.75
CA ARG A 189 -15.04 0.98 9.52
C ARG A 189 -13.67 1.66 9.46
N ALA A 190 -13.17 2.14 10.60
CA ALA A 190 -11.82 2.73 10.68
C ALA A 190 -10.73 1.65 10.52
N ARG A 191 -10.96 0.42 11.02
CA ARG A 191 -10.05 -0.72 10.79
C ARG A 191 -9.90 -1.01 9.30
N GLN A 192 -11.01 -1.01 8.56
CA GLN A 192 -11.00 -1.18 7.10
C GLN A 192 -10.17 -0.08 6.43
N ALA A 193 -10.48 1.20 6.70
CA ALA A 193 -9.78 2.32 6.09
C ALA A 193 -8.27 2.30 6.39
N PHE A 194 -7.91 2.00 7.64
CA PHE A 194 -6.51 1.90 8.06
C PHE A 194 -5.79 0.73 7.38
N LEU A 195 -6.43 -0.43 7.26
CA LEU A 195 -5.85 -1.56 6.56
C LEU A 195 -5.69 -1.23 5.06
N GLU A 196 -6.68 -0.61 4.42
CA GLU A 196 -6.59 -0.13 3.04
C GLU A 196 -5.40 0.84 2.82
N GLU A 197 -5.08 1.68 3.80
CA GLU A 197 -3.93 2.58 3.75
C GLU A 197 -2.59 1.81 3.83
N LEU A 198 -2.56 0.67 4.52
CA LEU A 198 -1.37 -0.17 4.66
C LEU A 198 -1.17 -1.15 3.49
N LEU A 199 -2.24 -1.61 2.86
CA LEU A 199 -2.22 -2.56 1.73
C LEU A 199 -1.25 -2.18 0.60
N PRO A 200 -1.11 -0.90 0.20
CA PRO A 200 -0.06 -0.44 -0.72
C PRO A 200 1.39 -0.82 -0.37
N ARG A 201 1.64 -1.23 0.88
CA ARG A 201 2.95 -1.64 1.39
C ARG A 201 3.09 -3.18 1.48
N ALA A 202 2.13 -3.95 1.00
CA ALA A 202 2.19 -5.40 1.02
C ALA A 202 3.28 -5.97 0.08
N ASN A 203 3.79 -7.16 0.41
CA ASN A 203 4.80 -7.87 -0.39
C ASN A 203 4.26 -8.56 -1.66
N THR A 204 2.94 -8.72 -1.80
CA THR A 204 2.28 -9.28 -3.00
C THR A 204 1.56 -8.20 -3.81
N ASP A 205 1.09 -8.54 -5.02
CA ASP A 205 0.29 -7.65 -5.87
C ASP A 205 -1.23 -7.84 -5.66
N THR A 206 -1.63 -9.02 -5.21
CA THR A 206 -2.98 -9.37 -4.78
C THR A 206 -2.94 -10.02 -3.39
N ILE A 207 -4.08 -10.05 -2.70
CA ILE A 207 -4.17 -10.73 -1.39
C ILE A 207 -4.10 -12.25 -1.59
N SER A 208 -3.12 -12.88 -0.95
CA SER A 208 -2.88 -14.32 -0.96
C SER A 208 -2.38 -14.77 0.41
N ASN A 209 -2.28 -16.08 0.66
CA ASN A 209 -1.74 -16.59 1.93
C ASN A 209 -0.28 -16.18 2.21
N LYS A 210 0.45 -15.69 1.21
CA LYS A 210 1.84 -15.19 1.34
C LYS A 210 1.90 -13.69 1.65
N THR A 211 0.77 -13.01 1.70
CA THR A 211 0.70 -11.56 1.90
C THR A 211 1.11 -11.18 3.32
N LYS A 212 2.09 -10.28 3.42
CA LYS A 212 2.49 -9.55 4.63
C LYS A 212 2.73 -8.09 4.33
N LEU A 213 2.43 -7.24 5.32
CA LEU A 213 2.61 -5.80 5.22
C LEU A 213 4.07 -5.42 5.49
N LYS A 214 4.72 -4.67 4.60
CA LYS A 214 6.06 -4.14 4.87
C LYS A 214 5.93 -2.88 5.73
N VAL A 215 5.76 -3.06 7.04
CA VAL A 215 5.51 -1.99 8.01
C VAL A 215 6.45 -2.08 9.20
N ASN A 216 6.70 -0.95 9.85
CA ASN A 216 7.38 -0.83 11.12
C ASN A 216 6.79 0.36 11.90
N TRP A 217 7.26 0.59 13.13
CA TRP A 217 6.76 1.68 13.97
C TRP A 217 6.91 3.08 13.35
N SER A 218 8.06 3.40 12.76
CA SER A 218 8.31 4.74 12.21
C SER A 218 7.39 5.07 11.04
N MET A 219 6.96 4.06 10.28
CA MET A 219 6.02 4.23 9.17
C MET A 219 4.58 4.49 9.63
N VAL A 220 4.18 3.97 10.79
CA VAL A 220 2.76 3.95 11.21
C VAL A 220 2.45 4.98 12.30
N LYS A 221 3.45 5.44 13.06
CA LYS A 221 3.28 6.35 14.22
C LYS A 221 2.59 7.69 13.91
N GLY A 222 2.56 8.13 12.65
CA GLY A 222 1.93 9.38 12.22
C GLY A 222 0.61 9.19 11.47
N MET A 223 0.18 7.95 11.25
CA MET A 223 -1.11 7.67 10.62
C MET A 223 -2.26 7.99 11.57
N ARG A 224 -3.39 8.45 11.04
CA ARG A 224 -4.57 8.79 11.86
C ARG A 224 -5.07 7.57 12.66
N GLY A 225 -5.26 7.78 13.96
CA GLY A 225 -5.69 6.75 14.91
C GLY A 225 -4.63 5.72 15.33
N SER A 226 -3.40 5.79 14.81
CA SER A 226 -2.36 4.83 15.16
C SER A 226 -1.83 5.00 16.59
N ASP A 227 -1.88 6.21 17.13
CA ASP A 227 -1.59 6.55 18.53
C ASP A 227 -2.39 5.69 19.51
N GLN A 228 -3.67 5.43 19.19
CA GLN A 228 -4.54 4.59 20.00
C GLN A 228 -4.25 3.10 19.83
N MET A 229 -3.77 2.68 18.66
CA MET A 229 -3.55 1.28 18.31
C MET A 229 -2.16 0.76 18.68
N ILE A 230 -1.12 1.59 18.69
CA ILE A 230 0.24 1.16 19.02
C ILE A 230 0.28 0.75 20.49
N LYS A 231 0.52 -0.55 20.75
CA LYS A 231 0.62 -1.13 22.09
C LYS A 231 1.86 -2.03 22.19
N ALA A 232 2.43 -2.05 23.38
CA ALA A 232 3.52 -2.95 23.76
C ALA A 232 2.98 -4.13 24.55
N TYR A 233 3.45 -5.34 24.20
CA TYR A 233 3.04 -6.59 24.81
C TYR A 233 4.25 -7.32 25.38
N ILE A 234 4.17 -7.72 26.64
CA ILE A 234 5.22 -8.48 27.32
C ILE A 234 4.99 -9.95 26.98
N PRO A 235 5.92 -10.64 26.28
CA PRO A 235 5.72 -12.03 25.87
C PRO A 235 5.35 -12.97 27.01
N LYS A 236 5.95 -12.78 28.20
CA LYS A 236 5.66 -13.55 29.43
C LYS A 236 4.21 -13.43 29.93
N ARG A 237 3.44 -12.47 29.42
CA ARG A 237 2.04 -12.24 29.81
C ARG A 237 1.03 -12.65 28.73
N ILE A 238 1.51 -13.23 27.64
CA ILE A 238 0.67 -13.94 26.68
C ILE A 238 0.25 -15.26 27.34
N ARG A 239 -1.05 -15.54 27.34
CA ARG A 239 -1.67 -16.69 28.03
C ARG A 239 -2.13 -17.79 27.07
N SER A 240 -1.85 -17.63 25.78
CA SER A 240 -2.22 -18.57 24.73
C SER A 240 -1.09 -18.77 23.72
N GLY A 241 -1.29 -19.69 22.77
CA GLY A 241 -0.57 -19.61 21.49
C GLY A 241 -0.88 -18.30 20.76
N ILE A 242 0.11 -17.74 20.08
CA ILE A 242 -0.05 -16.61 19.15
C ILE A 242 -0.54 -17.18 17.82
N LYS A 243 -1.69 -16.70 17.36
CA LYS A 243 -2.37 -17.26 16.20
C LYS A 243 -2.38 -16.25 15.07
N GLU A 244 -1.85 -16.65 13.92
CA GLU A 244 -1.87 -15.85 12.70
C GLU A 244 -3.30 -15.82 12.12
N VAL A 245 -3.77 -14.62 11.76
CA VAL A 245 -4.93 -14.45 10.90
C VAL A 245 -4.46 -14.49 9.45
N LYS A 246 -4.90 -15.49 8.70
CA LYS A 246 -4.56 -15.62 7.28
C LYS A 246 -5.03 -14.38 6.50
N PRO A 247 -4.25 -13.91 5.50
CA PRO A 247 -4.64 -12.76 4.68
C PRO A 247 -6.02 -12.84 4.05
N SER A 248 -6.46 -14.05 3.66
CA SER A 248 -7.82 -14.29 3.15
C SER A 248 -8.94 -13.97 4.15
N ASP A 249 -8.65 -13.97 5.45
CA ASP A 249 -9.60 -13.75 6.54
C ASP A 249 -9.50 -12.33 7.14
N TRP A 250 -8.59 -11.50 6.64
CA TRP A 250 -8.36 -10.14 7.16
C TRP A 250 -9.63 -9.28 7.15
N ILE A 251 -10.45 -9.40 6.10
CA ILE A 251 -11.72 -8.67 6.01
C ILE A 251 -12.70 -9.14 7.07
N ASN A 252 -12.86 -10.46 7.22
CA ASN A 252 -13.80 -11.01 8.18
C ASN A 252 -13.40 -10.58 9.59
N ILE A 253 -12.11 -10.70 9.94
CA ILE A 253 -11.65 -10.43 11.30
C ILE A 253 -11.79 -8.96 11.72
N ILE A 254 -11.62 -8.00 10.80
CA ILE A 254 -11.75 -6.57 11.15
C ILE A 254 -13.19 -6.16 11.45
N PHE A 255 -14.19 -6.87 10.90
CA PHE A 255 -15.61 -6.63 11.19
C PHE A 255 -16.16 -7.45 12.35
N LEU A 256 -15.51 -8.57 12.68
CA LEU A 256 -15.95 -9.39 13.80
C LEU A 256 -15.89 -8.61 15.13
N PRO A 257 -16.95 -8.69 15.96
CA PRO A 257 -16.99 -8.02 17.26
C PRO A 257 -16.28 -8.83 18.36
N ILE A 258 -15.05 -9.30 18.09
CA ILE A 258 -14.28 -10.17 18.97
C ILE A 258 -13.45 -9.42 20.03
N GLN A 259 -13.42 -8.09 19.97
CA GLN A 259 -12.76 -7.28 21.00
C GLN A 259 -13.31 -7.56 22.40
N GLN A 260 -12.41 -7.67 23.38
CA GLN A 260 -12.81 -7.84 24.77
C GLN A 260 -12.02 -6.89 25.66
N PHE A 261 -12.52 -5.65 25.75
CA PHE A 261 -11.96 -4.66 26.65
C PHE A 261 -12.30 -4.98 28.11
N VAL A 262 -11.33 -4.77 28.98
CA VAL A 262 -11.43 -4.97 30.43
C VAL A 262 -10.90 -3.73 31.13
N SER A 263 -11.58 -3.30 32.18
CA SER A 263 -11.17 -2.21 33.08
C SER A 263 -11.37 -2.69 34.51
N LYS A 264 -10.32 -2.63 35.35
CA LYS A 264 -10.37 -3.07 36.76
C LYS A 264 -11.04 -4.44 36.94
N GLY A 265 -10.67 -5.39 36.09
CA GLY A 265 -11.21 -6.76 36.10
C GLY A 265 -12.59 -6.96 35.47
N LYS A 266 -13.34 -5.89 35.15
CA LYS A 266 -14.70 -5.95 34.59
C LYS A 266 -14.70 -5.67 33.08
N ARG A 267 -15.71 -6.19 32.36
CA ARG A 267 -15.88 -5.92 30.92
C ARG A 267 -16.09 -4.42 30.70
N TYR A 268 -15.42 -3.86 29.71
CA TYR A 268 -15.49 -2.46 29.33
C TYR A 268 -16.07 -2.31 27.92
N SER A 269 -16.89 -1.28 27.70
CA SER A 269 -17.61 -1.10 26.43
C SER A 269 -16.66 -0.64 25.32
N ALA A 270 -16.72 -1.31 24.17
CA ALA A 270 -15.94 -0.93 22.99
C ALA A 270 -16.34 0.45 22.45
N ASN A 271 -17.63 0.79 22.49
CA ASN A 271 -18.10 2.12 22.08
C ASN A 271 -17.49 3.23 22.95
N LYS A 272 -17.28 2.98 24.25
CA LYS A 272 -16.60 3.94 25.14
C LYS A 272 -15.13 4.10 24.79
N VAL A 273 -14.45 3.04 24.34
CA VAL A 273 -13.07 3.11 23.84
C VAL A 273 -12.99 3.97 22.57
N TRP A 274 -13.93 3.81 21.65
CA TRP A 274 -13.87 4.45 20.33
C TRP A 274 -14.30 5.92 20.30
N ARG A 275 -15.02 6.40 21.31
CA ARG A 275 -15.59 7.78 21.33
C ARG A 275 -14.56 8.88 21.11
N ASN A 276 -13.31 8.65 21.47
CA ASN A 276 -12.24 9.65 21.43
C ASN A 276 -11.24 9.42 20.28
N VAL A 277 -11.51 8.47 19.38
CA VAL A 277 -10.65 8.22 18.21
C VAL A 277 -10.91 9.35 17.21
N ARG A 278 -9.92 10.25 17.05
CA ARG A 278 -9.91 11.33 16.04
C ARG A 278 -9.43 10.81 14.69
#